data_AF-A0A0D6JIL9-F1
#
_entry.id   AF-A0A0D6JIL9-F1
#
_cell.length_a   1.000
_cell.length_b   1.000
_cell.length_c   1.000
_cell.angle_alpha   90.00
_cell.angle_beta   90.00
_cell.angle_gamma   90.00
#
_symmetry.space_group_name_H-M   'P 1'
#
loop_
_entity.id
_entity.type
_entity.pdbx_description
1 polymer ?
#
loop_
_entity_poly.entity_id
_entity_poly.type
_entity_poly.pdbx_seq_one_letter_code
_entity_poly.pdbx_strand_id
1 'polypeptide(L)'
;MGSTLNSGEGWSELLKVLSDEELDQYAAMAMDQVRQERRWAWAQLFLLATSVALTVWLVWRAARQGPDMSTLYASVAAVGLLYWPWRSAKIRRLWQGHCAAVKQEMARRRQGDAN
;
A
#
# COMPACT_ATOMS: atom_id res chain seq x y z
N MET A 1 6.78 6.81 28.06
CA MET A 1 6.73 5.52 27.35
C MET A 1 5.53 5.54 26.42
N GLY A 2 5.73 5.73 25.12
CA GLY A 2 4.64 5.78 24.14
C GLY A 2 4.88 6.85 23.08
N SER A 3 5.64 6.51 22.04
CA SER A 3 5.56 7.16 20.71
C SER A 3 6.49 6.57 19.65
N THR A 4 7.39 5.63 19.96
CA THR A 4 8.31 5.05 18.97
C THR A 4 7.71 3.95 18.08
N LEU A 5 6.47 3.52 18.35
CA LEU A 5 5.77 2.51 17.55
C LEU A 5 5.10 3.07 16.30
N ASN A 6 5.16 4.39 16.05
CA ASN A 6 4.40 5.04 14.98
C ASN A 6 5.26 5.65 13.84
N SER A 7 6.58 5.48 13.87
CA SER A 7 7.45 5.79 12.73
C SER A 7 8.02 4.49 12.16
N GLY A 8 8.16 4.40 10.83
CA GLY A 8 8.75 3.23 10.16
C GLY A 8 10.15 2.83 10.67
N GLU A 9 10.77 3.64 11.53
CA GLU A 9 12.05 3.36 12.20
C GLU A 9 11.93 2.26 13.28
N GLY A 10 10.85 2.22 14.07
CA GLY A 10 10.68 1.26 15.17
C GLY A 10 10.58 -0.19 14.73
N TRP A 11 10.14 -0.42 13.49
CA TRP A 11 10.05 -1.76 12.90
C TRP A 11 11.40 -2.31 12.42
N SER A 12 12.33 -1.44 12.04
CA SER A 12 13.65 -1.87 11.55
C SER A 12 14.52 -2.46 12.68
N GLU A 13 14.34 -1.98 13.91
CA GLU A 13 15.00 -2.55 15.09
C GLU A 13 14.42 -3.91 15.49
N LEU A 14 13.11 -4.11 15.36
CA LEU A 14 12.48 -5.41 15.62
C LEU A 14 13.03 -6.50 14.70
N LEU A 15 13.35 -6.17 13.44
CA LEU A 15 13.94 -7.13 12.49
C LEU A 15 15.33 -7.63 12.91
N LYS A 16 16.09 -6.85 13.69
CA LYS A 16 17.41 -7.27 14.20
C LYS A 16 17.29 -8.31 15.32
N VAL A 17 16.17 -8.32 16.03
CA VAL A 17 15.92 -9.22 17.17
C VAL A 17 15.36 -10.57 16.70
N LEU A 18 14.77 -10.63 15.51
CA LEU A 18 14.19 -11.85 14.96
C LEU A 18 15.28 -12.84 14.53
N SER A 19 14.98 -14.12 14.76
CA SER A 19 15.73 -15.26 14.24
C SER A 19 15.53 -15.43 12.73
N ASP A 20 16.43 -16.17 12.07
CA ASP A 20 16.36 -16.35 10.61
C ASP A 20 15.07 -17.07 10.17
N GLU A 21 14.56 -18.00 11.00
CA GLU A 21 13.29 -18.69 10.78
C GLU A 21 12.07 -17.75 10.87
N GLU A 22 12.09 -16.81 11.81
CA GLU A 22 11.04 -15.79 11.94
C GLU A 22 11.08 -14.79 10.77
N LEU A 23 12.27 -14.45 10.28
CA LEU A 23 12.44 -13.62 9.08
C LEU A 23 11.89 -14.29 7.83
N ASP A 24 12.11 -15.60 7.66
CA ASP A 24 11.56 -16.37 6.54
C ASP A 24 10.03 -16.52 6.61
N GLN A 25 9.47 -16.79 7.79
CA GLN A 25 8.01 -16.80 7.98
C GLN A 25 7.39 -15.43 7.68
N TYR A 26 8.04 -14.35 8.11
CA TYR A 26 7.58 -13.00 7.83
C TYR A 26 7.59 -12.68 6.33
N ALA A 27 8.66 -13.08 5.61
CA ALA A 27 8.74 -12.94 4.16
C ALA A 27 7.65 -13.74 3.42
N ALA A 28 7.38 -14.96 3.87
CA ALA A 28 6.32 -15.80 3.32
C ALA A 28 4.93 -15.16 3.50
N MET A 29 4.65 -14.58 4.68
CA MET A 29 3.39 -13.88 4.95
C MET A 29 3.22 -12.61 4.10
N ALA A 30 4.29 -11.84 3.93
CA ALA A 30 4.29 -10.67 3.05
C ALA A 30 4.01 -11.05 1.59
N MET A 31 4.57 -12.16 1.12
CA MET A 31 4.31 -12.68 -0.22
C MET A 31 2.86 -13.15 -0.41
N ASP A 32 2.25 -13.74 0.62
CA ASP A 32 0.86 -14.16 0.53
C ASP A 32 -0.09 -12.96 0.43
N GLN A 33 0.18 -11.88 1.18
CA GLN A 33 -0.53 -10.61 1.04
C GLN A 33 -0.44 -10.06 -0.39
N VAL A 34 0.75 -10.07 -1.00
CA VAL A 34 0.93 -9.62 -2.40
C VAL A 34 0.13 -10.49 -3.37
N ARG A 35 0.07 -11.81 -3.17
CA ARG A 35 -0.73 -12.72 -4.00
C ARG A 35 -2.22 -12.44 -3.88
N GLN A 36 -2.72 -12.25 -2.66
CA GLN A 36 -4.12 -11.90 -2.43
C GLN A 36 -4.46 -10.55 -3.05
N GLU A 37 -3.60 -9.54 -2.91
CA GLU A 37 -3.81 -8.24 -3.53
C GLU A 37 -3.79 -8.29 -5.06
N ARG A 38 -2.95 -9.16 -5.65
CA ARG A 38 -2.90 -9.35 -7.10
C ARG A 38 -4.24 -9.87 -7.65
N ARG A 39 -4.98 -10.66 -6.87
CA ARG A 39 -6.34 -11.12 -7.23
C ARG A 39 -7.31 -9.94 -7.39
N TRP A 40 -7.14 -8.89 -6.58
CA TRP A 40 -7.97 -7.69 -6.61
C TRP A 40 -7.38 -6.55 -7.46
N ALA A 41 -6.22 -6.74 -8.08
CA ALA A 41 -5.57 -5.70 -8.88
C ALA A 41 -6.44 -5.24 -10.06
N TRP A 42 -7.17 -6.17 -10.70
CA TRP A 42 -8.12 -5.83 -11.75
C TRP A 42 -9.31 -5.01 -11.24
N ALA A 43 -9.83 -5.35 -10.06
CA ALA A 43 -10.89 -4.57 -9.43
C ALA A 43 -10.40 -3.15 -9.06
N GLN A 44 -9.17 -3.02 -8.57
CA GLN A 44 -8.54 -1.73 -8.28
C GLN A 44 -8.34 -0.89 -9.55
N LEU A 45 -7.90 -1.50 -10.65
CA LEU A 45 -7.78 -0.84 -11.95
C LEU A 45 -9.14 -0.37 -12.47
N PHE A 46 -10.18 -1.21 -12.33
CA PHE A 46 -11.53 -0.87 -12.74
C PHE A 46 -12.10 0.29 -11.91
N LEU A 47 -11.89 0.30 -10.60
CA LEU A 47 -12.27 1.40 -9.71
C LEU A 47 -11.56 2.70 -10.08
N LEU A 48 -10.26 2.62 -10.37
CA LEU A 48 -9.46 3.77 -10.81
C LEU A 48 -9.99 4.33 -12.14
N ALA A 49 -10.20 3.46 -13.14
CA ALA A 49 -10.73 3.85 -14.44
C ALA A 49 -12.13 4.47 -14.33
N THR A 50 -12.99 3.87 -13.51
CA THR A 50 -14.35 4.37 -13.25
C THR A 50 -14.29 5.74 -12.59
N SER A 51 -13.43 5.93 -11.57
CA SER A 51 -13.27 7.22 -10.89
C SER A 51 -12.79 8.33 -11.84
N VAL A 52 -11.83 8.02 -12.73
CA VAL A 52 -11.36 8.95 -13.76
C VAL A 52 -12.48 9.30 -14.74
N ALA A 53 -13.19 8.31 -15.27
CA ALA A 53 -14.30 8.53 -16.20
C ALA A 53 -15.40 9.40 -15.58
N LEU A 54 -15.74 9.14 -14.31
CA LEU A 54 -16.76 9.88 -13.56
C LEU A 54 -16.32 11.33 -13.32
N THR A 55 -15.05 11.54 -12.99
CA THR A 55 -14.46 12.89 -12.84
C THR A 55 -14.52 13.68 -14.14
N VAL A 56 -14.10 13.08 -15.27
CA VAL A 56 -14.16 13.73 -16.60
C VAL A 56 -15.60 14.09 -16.96
N TRP A 57 -16.54 13.18 -16.72
CA TRP A 57 -17.95 13.42 -16.98
C TRP A 57 -18.52 14.55 -16.11
N LEU A 58 -18.17 14.61 -14.83
CA LEU A 58 -18.59 15.68 -13.92
C LEU A 58 -18.06 17.05 -14.36
N VAL A 59 -16.80 17.15 -14.76
CA VAL A 59 -16.21 18.40 -15.26
C VAL A 59 -16.91 18.86 -16.54
N TRP A 60 -17.15 17.94 -17.48
CA TRP A 60 -17.88 18.25 -18.71
C TRP A 60 -19.32 18.70 -18.45
N ARG A 61 -20.02 18.03 -17.53
CA ARG A 61 -21.39 18.39 -17.12
C ARG A 61 -21.42 19.76 -16.46
N ALA A 62 -20.54 20.01 -15.49
CA ALA A 62 -20.45 21.29 -14.78
C ALA A 62 -20.15 22.45 -15.75
N ALA A 63 -19.32 22.22 -16.77
CA ALA A 63 -19.01 23.20 -17.80
C ALA A 63 -20.22 23.54 -18.70
N ARG A 64 -21.16 22.61 -18.91
CA ARG A 64 -22.35 22.82 -19.76
C ARG A 64 -23.60 23.25 -19.01
N GLN A 65 -23.79 22.78 -17.78
CA GLN A 65 -25.03 22.92 -17.02
C GLN A 65 -24.86 23.74 -15.73
N GLY A 66 -23.62 24.13 -15.41
CA GLY A 66 -23.28 24.75 -14.14
C GLY A 66 -23.04 23.72 -13.03
N PRO A 67 -22.32 24.10 -11.95
CA PRO A 67 -22.11 23.23 -10.80
C PRO A 67 -23.39 23.10 -9.97
N ASP A 68 -23.75 21.88 -9.60
CA ASP A 68 -24.89 21.56 -8.74
C ASP A 68 -24.47 20.67 -7.54
N MET A 69 -25.39 20.47 -6.58
CA MET A 69 -25.13 19.62 -5.41
C MET A 69 -24.83 18.17 -5.81
N SER A 70 -25.36 17.68 -6.93
CA SER A 70 -25.08 16.33 -7.42
C SER A 70 -23.62 16.16 -7.82
N THR A 71 -23.00 17.21 -8.37
CA THR A 71 -21.59 17.26 -8.72
C THR A 71 -20.70 17.15 -7.47
N LEU A 72 -21.13 17.77 -6.37
CA LEU A 72 -20.45 17.73 -5.08
C LEU A 72 -20.49 16.31 -4.47
N TYR A 73 -21.66 15.68 -4.40
CA TYR A 73 -21.79 14.31 -3.90
C TYR A 73 -21.01 13.29 -4.74
N ALA A 74 -21.06 13.43 -6.07
CA ALA A 74 -20.36 12.54 -6.98
C ALA A 74 -18.81 12.69 -6.87
N SER A 75 -18.33 13.90 -6.58
CA SER A 75 -16.90 14.14 -6.32
C SER A 75 -16.44 13.46 -5.03
N VAL A 76 -17.23 13.53 -3.95
CA VAL A 76 -16.93 12.82 -2.70
C VAL A 76 -16.92 11.30 -2.91
N ALA A 77 -17.90 10.78 -3.66
CA ALA A 77 -17.94 9.36 -4.01
C ALA A 77 -16.71 8.92 -4.82
N ALA A 78 -16.28 9.72 -5.80
CA ALA A 78 -15.10 9.43 -6.62
C ALA A 78 -13.80 9.37 -5.78
N VAL A 79 -13.65 10.26 -4.79
CA VAL A 79 -12.53 10.24 -3.83
C VAL A 79 -12.62 9.01 -2.93
N GLY A 80 -13.81 8.65 -2.45
CA GLY A 80 -14.03 7.44 -1.65
C GLY A 80 -13.63 6.16 -2.39
N LEU A 81 -13.95 6.06 -3.69
CA LEU A 81 -13.56 4.92 -4.52
C LEU A 81 -12.04 4.79 -4.72
N LEU A 82 -11.30 5.90 -4.62
CA LEU A 82 -9.83 5.92 -4.70
C LEU A 82 -9.14 5.55 -3.38
N TYR A 83 -9.85 5.56 -2.25
CA TYR A 83 -9.28 5.25 -0.95
C TYR A 83 -8.73 3.80 -0.89
N TRP A 84 -9.49 2.84 -1.40
CA TRP A 84 -9.09 1.43 -1.41
C TRP A 84 -7.79 1.17 -2.19
N PRO A 85 -7.67 1.55 -3.49
CA PRO A 85 -6.43 1.36 -4.24
C PRO A 85 -5.26 2.14 -3.63
N TRP A 86 -5.49 3.35 -3.11
CA TRP A 86 -4.46 4.13 -2.42
C TRP A 86 -3.94 3.41 -1.16
N ARG A 87 -4.85 2.90 -0.32
CA ARG A 87 -4.50 2.16 0.90
C ARG A 87 -3.68 0.92 0.57
N SER A 88 -4.10 0.13 -0.43
CA SER A 88 -3.35 -1.04 -0.88
C SER A 88 -1.96 -0.67 -1.41
N ALA A 89 -1.84 0.40 -2.21
CA ALA A 89 -0.54 0.86 -2.70
C ALA A 89 0.40 1.29 -1.55
N LYS A 90 -0.13 1.98 -0.53
CA LYS A 90 0.63 2.37 0.67
C LYS A 90 1.11 1.15 1.45
N ILE A 91 0.25 0.15 1.65
CA ILE A 91 0.59 -1.09 2.35
C ILE A 91 1.65 -1.87 1.57
N ARG A 92 1.53 -2.00 0.25
CA ARG A 92 2.58 -2.63 -0.59
C ARG A 92 3.93 -1.97 -0.44
N ARG A 93 3.98 -0.63 -0.44
CA ARG A 93 5.25 0.10 -0.28
C ARG A 93 5.91 -0.19 1.05
N LEU A 94 5.12 -0.29 2.13
CA LEU A 94 5.63 -0.67 3.44
C LEU A 94 6.20 -2.09 3.41
N TRP A 95 5.45 -3.06 2.88
CA TRP A 95 5.91 -4.45 2.75
C TRP A 95 7.17 -4.58 1.89
N GLN A 96 7.28 -3.84 0.79
CA GLN A 96 8.48 -3.80 -0.04
C GLN A 96 9.69 -3.26 0.74
N GLY A 97 9.50 -2.22 1.55
CA GLY A 97 10.52 -1.70 2.45
C GLY A 97 10.98 -2.75 3.46
N HIS A 98 10.03 -3.47 4.08
CA HIS A 98 10.35 -4.55 5.02
C HIS A 98 11.12 -5.69 4.36
N CYS A 99 10.67 -6.19 3.20
CA CYS A 99 11.38 -7.25 2.48
C CYS A 99 12.80 -6.83 2.06
N ALA A 100 13.00 -5.56 1.69
CA ALA A 100 14.33 -5.03 1.37
C ALA A 100 15.24 -5.01 2.61
N ALA A 101 14.72 -4.54 3.76
CA ALA A 101 15.46 -4.53 5.02
C ALA A 101 15.82 -5.94 5.51
N VAL A 102 14.88 -6.90 5.40
CA VAL A 102 15.13 -8.32 5.73
C VAL A 102 16.24 -8.91 4.85
N LYS A 103 16.19 -8.68 3.54
CA LYS A 103 17.26 -9.13 2.62
C LYS A 103 18.62 -8.54 2.98
N GLN A 104 18.66 -7.27 3.35
CA GLN A 104 19.90 -6.61 3.75
C GLN A 104 20.47 -7.21 5.04
N GLU A 105 19.63 -7.51 6.03
CA GLU A 105 20.05 -8.11 7.29
C GLU A 105 20.51 -9.57 7.11
N MET A 106 19.80 -10.38 6.32
CA MET A 106 20.26 -11.74 5.98
C MET A 106 21.61 -11.72 5.24
N ALA A 107 21.80 -10.77 4.32
CA ALA A 107 23.08 -10.61 3.62
C ALA A 107 24.21 -10.24 4.59
N ARG A 108 23.94 -9.38 5.58
CA ARG A 108 24.88 -9.04 6.64
C ARG A 108 25.26 -10.26 7.49
N ARG A 109 24.29 -11.08 7.91
CA ARG A 109 24.54 -12.30 8.70
C ARG A 109 25.38 -13.31 7.92
N ARG A 110 25.04 -13.57 6.65
CA ARG A 110 25.82 -14.45 5.77
C ARG A 110 27.26 -13.99 5.53
N GLN A 111 27.52 -12.68 5.53
CA GLN A 111 28.89 -12.14 5.44
C GLN A 111 29.64 -12.24 6.77
N GLY A 112 28.91 -12.20 7.90
CA GLY A 112 29.47 -12.40 9.24
C GLY A 112 29.85 -13.85 9.53
N ASP A 113 29.06 -14.81 9.05
CA ASP A 113 29.31 -16.25 9.22
C ASP A 113 30.38 -16.81 8.26
N ALA A 114 30.77 -16.03 7.24
CA ALA A 114 31.77 -16.41 6.24
C ALA A 114 33.20 -15.96 6.59
N ASN A 115 33.38 -15.25 7.72
CA ASN A 115 34.68 -14.84 8.30
C ASN A 115 34.92 -15.58 9.61
#